data_AF-A0A4V3JNM8-F1
#
_entry.id   AF-A0A4V3JNM8-F1
#
_cell.length_a   1.000
_cell.length_b   1.000
_cell.length_c   1.000
_cell.angle_alpha   90.00
_cell.angle_beta   90.00
_cell.angle_gamma   90.00
#
_symmetry.space_group_name_H-M   'P 1'
#
loop_
_entity.id
_entity.type
_entity.pdbx_description
1 polymer ?
#
loop_
_entity_poly.entity_id
_entity_poly.type
_entity_poly.pdbx_seq_one_letter_code
_entity_poly.pdbx_strand_id
1 'polypeptide(L)' 'MLLFIPISVNDRQVSAYQRLTMQAAGGVLSNIRMEESWFYGLVGTGYCTKFSAMVSRAQ' A
#
# COMPACT_ATOMS: atom_id res chain seq x y z
N MET A 1 9.44 24.65 -6.20
CA MET A 1 9.67 23.19 -6.11
C MET A 1 8.61 22.57 -5.20
N LEU A 2 7.42 22.25 -5.72
CA LEU A 2 6.22 21.91 -4.92
C LEU A 2 5.64 20.52 -5.21
N LEU A 3 6.32 19.68 -5.99
CA LEU A 3 5.72 18.45 -6.54
C LEU A 3 6.25 17.15 -5.93
N PHE A 4 7.27 17.22 -5.07
CA PHE A 4 7.99 16.03 -4.60
C PHE A 4 7.73 15.65 -3.15
N ILE A 5 6.89 16.36 -2.41
CA ILE A 5 6.64 16.04 -0.99
C ILE A 5 5.59 14.94 -0.93
N PRO A 6 5.95 13.73 -0.52
CA PRO A 6 4.99 12.66 -0.37
C PRO A 6 4.06 13.00 0.80
N ILE A 7 2.83 13.46 0.51
CA ILE A 7 1.86 13.81 1.57
C ILE A 7 1.31 12.51 2.15
N SER A 8 1.25 12.35 3.48
CA SER A 8 0.53 11.24 4.14
C SER A 8 0.98 9.83 3.70
N VAL A 9 2.28 9.63 3.42
CA VAL A 9 2.83 8.30 3.04
C VAL A 9 2.55 7.26 4.10
N ASN A 10 2.80 7.59 5.36
CA ASN A 10 2.64 6.67 6.47
C ASN A 10 1.18 6.21 6.58
N ASP A 11 0.21 7.12 6.49
CA ASP A 11 -1.21 6.75 6.60
C ASP A 11 -1.65 5.88 5.42
N ARG A 12 -1.16 6.16 4.21
CA ARG A 12 -1.44 5.31 3.03
C ARG A 12 -0.88 3.91 3.20
N GLN A 13 0.35 3.79 3.68
CA GLN A 13 1.00 2.50 3.93
C GLN A 13 0.26 1.72 5.02
N VAL A 14 -0.08 2.35 6.13
CA VAL A 14 -0.88 1.75 7.22
C VAL A 14 -2.23 1.27 6.70
N SER A 15 -2.95 2.10 5.95
CA SER A 15 -4.25 1.76 5.39
C SER A 15 -4.18 0.58 4.42
N ALA A 16 -3.17 0.57 3.54
CA ALA A 16 -2.99 -0.52 2.57
C ALA A 16 -2.57 -1.83 3.26
N TYR A 17 -1.70 -1.76 4.26
CA TYR A 17 -1.29 -2.91 5.05
C TYR A 17 -2.45 -3.48 5.88
N GLN A 18 -3.26 -2.63 6.52
CA GLN A 18 -4.47 -3.06 7.23
C GLN A 18 -5.46 -3.79 6.31
N ARG A 19 -5.62 -3.33 5.07
CA ARG A 19 -6.44 -4.04 4.06
C ARG A 19 -5.86 -5.41 3.73
N LEU A 20 -4.54 -5.51 3.59
CA LEU A 20 -3.85 -6.78 3.32
C LEU A 20 -4.02 -7.76 4.50
N THR A 21 -3.88 -7.31 5.74
CA THR A 21 -4.03 -8.17 6.93
C THR A 21 -5.48 -8.64 7.11
N MET A 22 -6.46 -7.78 6.84
CA MET A 22 -7.87 -8.18 6.79
C MET A 22 -8.12 -9.27 5.73
N GLN A 23 -7.50 -9.17 4.56
CA GLN A 23 -7.60 -10.19 3.51
C GLN A 23 -6.91 -11.51 3.88
N ALA A 24 -5.86 -11.46 4.72
CA ALA A 24 -5.17 -12.66 5.18
C ALA A 24 -6.06 -13.57 6.04
N ALA A 25 -7.08 -13.00 6.72
CA ALA A 25 -8.03 -13.68 7.59
C ALA A 25 -7.36 -14.66 8.58
N GLY A 26 -6.33 -14.17 9.29
CA GLY A 26 -5.57 -14.96 10.28
C GLY A 26 -4.47 -15.86 9.67
N GLY A 27 -4.31 -15.88 8.35
CA GLY A 27 -3.17 -16.54 7.70
C GLY A 27 -1.85 -15.77 7.89
N VAL A 28 -0.73 -16.48 7.77
CA VAL A 28 0.61 -15.90 7.84
C VAL A 28 0.92 -15.24 6.50
N LEU A 29 1.19 -13.93 6.55
CA LEU A 29 1.66 -13.17 5.39
C LEU A 29 3.13 -13.42 5.14
N SER A 30 3.49 -13.73 3.90
CA SER A 30 4.85 -13.98 3.44
C SER A 30 5.09 -13.30 2.09
N ASN A 31 6.35 -13.03 1.75
CA ASN A 31 6.75 -12.39 0.50
C ASN A 31 5.97 -11.08 0.25
N ILE A 32 5.97 -10.21 1.26
CA ILE A 32 5.26 -8.93 1.21
C ILE A 32 6.00 -8.01 0.24
N ARG A 33 5.27 -7.47 -0.73
CA ARG A 33 5.75 -6.50 -1.71
C ARG A 33 4.96 -5.21 -1.60
N MET A 34 5.68 -4.11 -1.55
CA MET A 34 5.14 -2.76 -1.53
C MET A 34 5.46 -2.08 -2.86
N GLU A 35 4.45 -1.50 -3.50
CA GLU A 35 4.58 -0.72 -4.72
C GLU A 35 3.97 0.66 -4.51
N GLU A 36 4.71 1.70 -4.88
CA GLU A 36 4.24 3.08 -4.85
C GLU A 36 4.19 3.60 -6.28
N SER A 37 3.05 4.16 -6.67
CA SER A 37 2.88 4.84 -7.95
C SER A 37 2.26 6.20 -7.76
N TRP A 38 2.69 7.15 -8.58
CA TRP A 38 2.18 8.51 -8.55
C TRP A 38 2.06 9.05 -9.97
N PHE A 39 1.13 9.99 -10.15
CA PHE A 39 0.96 10.67 -11.42
C PHE A 39 0.65 12.15 -11.19
N TYR A 40 1.15 13.00 -12.08
CA TYR A 40 0.75 14.39 -12.14
C TYR A 40 -0.42 14.54 -13.11
N GLY A 41 -1.56 14.97 -12.59
CA GLY A 41 -2.70 15.43 -13.38
C GLY A 41 -2.79 16.94 -13.39
N LEU A 42 -3.54 17.48 -14.35
CA LEU A 42 -3.83 18.92 -14.46
C LEU A 42 -4.44 19.52 -13.18
N VAL A 43 -5.14 18.71 -12.38
CA VAL A 43 -5.89 19.12 -11.18
C VAL A 43 -5.25 18.62 -9.87
N GLY A 44 -4.03 18.07 -9.92
CA GLY A 44 -3.32 17.62 -8.71
C GLY A 44 -2.43 16.40 -8.92
N THR A 45 -1.79 15.96 -7.84
CA THR A 45 -0.95 14.76 -7.82
C THR A 45 -1.74 13.59 -7.22
N GLY A 46 -1.86 12.49 -7.96
CA GLY A 46 -2.42 11.26 -7.45
C GLY A 46 -1.32 10.38 -6.85
N TYR A 47 -1.56 9.81 -5.68
CA TYR A 47 -0.66 8.86 -5.02
C TYR A 47 -1.38 7.53 -4.77
N CYS A 48 -0.72 6.43 -5.06
CA CYS A 48 -1.23 5.09 -4.82
C CYS A 48 -0.15 4.24 -4.15
N THR A 49 -0.52 3.57 -3.05
CA THR A 49 0.31 2.61 -2.34
C THR A 49 -0.39 1.25 -2.38
N LYS A 50 0.29 0.25 -2.92
CA LYS A 50 -0.22 -1.11 -3.08
C LYS A 50 0.65 -2.08 -2.31
N PHE A 51 0.00 -2.91 -1.51
CA PHE A 51 0.63 -4.04 -0.83
C PHE A 51 0.12 -5.34 -1.42
N SER A 52 1.02 -6.27 -1.70
CA SER A 52 0.71 -7.64 -2.09
C SER A 52 1.53 -8.61 -1.25
N ALA A 53 0.99 -9.80 -1.00
CA ALA A 53 1.68 -10.83 -0.23
C ALA A 53 1.09 -12.20 -0.55
N MET A 54 1.85 -13.25 -0.22
CA MET A 54 1.37 -14.62 -0.21
C MET A 54 0.84 -14.98 1.17
N VAL A 55 -0.36 -15.55 1.23
CA VAL A 55 -0.99 -16.01 2.49
C VAL A 55 -0.75 -17.51 2.63
N SER A 56 -0.16 -17.94 3.74
CA SER A 56 -0.10 -19.35 4.14
C SER A 56 -1.07 -19.62 5.30
N ARG A 57 -1.87 -20.67 5.19
CA ARG A 57 -2.78 -21.14 6.24
C ARG A 57 -2.42 -22.59 6.53
N ALA A 58 -2.10 -22.91 7.78
CA ALA A 58 -2.05 -24.31 8.21
C ALA A 58 -3.50 -24.83 8.11
N GLN A 59 -3.71 -25.80 7.23
CA GLN A 59 -5.01 -26.43 6.99
C GLN A 59 -5.30 -27.46 8.07
#